data_AF-A0A6N9P3F8-F1
#
_entry.id   AF-A0A6N9P3F8-F1
#
_cell.length_a   1.000
_cell.length_b   1.000
_cell.length_c   1.000
_cell.angle_alpha   90.00
_cell.angle_beta   90.00
_cell.angle_gamma   90.00
#
_symmetry.space_group_name_H-M   'P 1'
#
loop_
_entity.id
_entity.type
_entity.pdbx_description
1 polymer ?
#
loop_
_entity_poly.entity_id
_entity_poly.type
_entity_poly.pdbx_seq_one_letter_code
_entity_poly.pdbx_strand_id
1 'polypeptide(L)'
;MAGYKPRITLCRLHTGGKSIAELRERYKGQGLTYRELETVKKSLDLFDGVTLHLSQWEYDGGKDYHVLSWEKSVDAQMKEATYWAEQTNPFPRYLDNRPAFEADWEAGEYDPGCPFIFWPEDVEELAVIQEEQKEERKEEPADDGEAKEEVPPRWRQIKAKQARRKRRKKR
;
A
#
# COMPACT_ATOMS: atom_id res chain seq x y z
N MET A 1 -24.59 -5.91 -8.51
CA MET A 1 -23.91 -5.73 -7.22
C MET A 1 -22.90 -4.63 -7.41
N ALA A 2 -23.09 -3.48 -6.77
CA ALA A 2 -22.03 -2.47 -6.76
C ALA A 2 -21.01 -2.95 -5.74
N GLY A 3 -19.84 -3.39 -6.20
CA GLY A 3 -18.73 -3.77 -5.32
C GLY A 3 -18.21 -2.56 -4.55
N TYR A 4 -17.42 -2.83 -3.51
CA TYR A 4 -16.75 -1.79 -2.71
C TYR A 4 -16.06 -0.75 -3.60
N LYS A 5 -16.21 0.53 -3.25
CA LYS A 5 -15.46 1.62 -3.88
C LYS A 5 -14.76 2.49 -2.83
N PRO A 6 -13.44 2.75 -3.00
CA PRO A 6 -12.70 3.62 -2.09
C PRO A 6 -13.15 5.08 -2.22
N ARG A 7 -12.83 5.88 -1.21
CA ARG A 7 -12.96 7.34 -1.29
C ARG A 7 -11.89 7.87 -2.24
N ILE A 8 -12.27 8.74 -3.17
CA ILE A 8 -11.36 9.38 -4.12
C ILE A 8 -11.44 10.89 -3.95
N THR A 9 -10.29 11.50 -3.71
CA THR A 9 -10.17 12.94 -3.45
C THR A 9 -9.09 13.53 -4.34
N LEU A 10 -9.37 14.68 -4.93
CA LEU A 10 -8.36 15.54 -5.55
C LEU A 10 -7.62 16.27 -4.43
N CYS A 11 -6.31 16.06 -4.33
CA CYS A 11 -5.50 16.61 -3.25
C CYS A 11 -4.28 17.35 -3.79
N ARG A 12 -3.82 18.35 -3.03
CA ARG A 12 -2.52 19.01 -3.22
C ARG A 12 -1.53 18.50 -2.17
N LEU A 13 -0.32 18.18 -2.61
CA LEU A 13 0.74 17.71 -1.73
C LEU A 13 1.54 18.86 -1.11
N HIS A 14 1.91 18.69 0.16
CA HIS A 14 2.78 19.57 0.96
C HIS A 14 3.94 18.74 1.53
N THR A 15 4.72 18.15 0.64
CA THR A 15 5.77 17.16 0.98
C THR A 15 7.16 17.77 1.12
N GLY A 16 7.38 18.96 0.57
CA GLY A 16 8.69 19.60 0.43
C GLY A 16 9.19 20.29 1.71
N GLY A 17 10.42 20.79 1.65
CA GLY A 17 10.99 21.65 2.69
C GLY A 17 11.47 20.92 3.96
N LYS A 18 11.27 19.61 4.06
CA LYS A 18 11.74 18.78 5.18
C LYS A 18 13.26 18.70 5.22
N SER A 19 13.85 18.88 6.39
CA SER A 19 15.27 18.65 6.65
C SER A 19 15.61 17.17 6.73
N ILE A 20 16.87 16.82 6.49
CA ILE A 20 17.35 15.43 6.64
C ILE A 20 17.13 14.90 8.08
N ALA A 21 17.20 15.78 9.09
CA ALA A 21 16.93 15.40 10.48
C ALA A 21 15.46 15.00 10.69
N GLU A 22 14.52 15.76 10.13
CA GLU A 22 13.09 15.44 10.18
C GLU A 22 12.79 14.14 9.43
N LEU A 23 13.36 13.96 8.23
CA LEU A 23 13.20 12.72 7.47
C LEU A 23 13.78 11.52 8.21
N ARG A 24 14.92 11.68 8.89
CA ARG A 24 15.54 10.61 9.67
C ARG A 24 14.66 10.16 10.84
N GLU A 25 14.02 11.08 11.53
CA GLU A 25 13.08 10.72 12.61
C GLU A 25 11.80 10.11 12.03
N ARG A 26 11.30 10.66 10.92
CA ARG A 26 10.10 10.17 10.22
C ARG A 26 10.24 8.73 9.74
N TYR A 27 11.38 8.39 9.15
CA TYR A 27 11.68 7.07 8.58
C TYR A 27 12.54 6.20 9.52
N LYS A 28 12.51 6.50 10.82
CA LYS A 28 13.27 5.77 11.83
C LYS A 28 12.90 4.29 11.83
N GLY A 29 13.93 3.44 11.83
CA GLY A 29 13.76 1.99 11.78
C GLY A 29 13.78 1.38 10.38
N GLN A 30 13.75 2.20 9.31
CA GLN A 30 13.82 1.72 7.93
C GLN A 30 15.25 1.48 7.43
N GLY A 31 16.28 1.84 8.21
CA GLY A 31 17.68 1.58 7.86
C GLY A 31 18.29 2.50 6.80
N LEU A 32 17.60 3.59 6.42
CA LEU A 32 18.08 4.55 5.43
C LEU A 32 19.38 5.24 5.87
N THR A 33 20.33 5.30 4.95
CA THR A 33 21.57 6.07 5.05
C THR A 33 21.33 7.56 4.79
N TYR A 34 22.32 8.40 5.09
CA TYR A 34 22.23 9.84 4.82
C TYR A 34 22.00 10.15 3.32
N ARG A 35 22.68 9.43 2.42
CA ARG A 35 22.53 9.62 0.96
C ARG A 35 21.15 9.21 0.46
N GLU A 36 20.60 8.12 1.00
CA GLU A 36 19.23 7.70 0.69
C GLU A 36 18.20 8.71 1.23
N LEU A 37 18.47 9.36 2.37
CA LEU A 37 17.63 10.45 2.84
C LEU A 37 17.70 11.68 1.93
N GLU A 38 18.84 11.94 1.27
CA GLU A 38 18.94 13.01 0.26
C GLU A 38 18.08 12.70 -0.98
N THR A 39 18.06 11.43 -1.43
CA THR A 39 17.19 11.03 -2.55
C THR A 39 15.72 11.07 -2.19
N VAL A 40 15.35 10.62 -0.98
CA VAL A 40 13.99 10.76 -0.44
C VAL A 40 13.58 12.23 -0.37
N LYS A 41 14.45 13.09 0.18
CA LYS A 41 14.19 14.53 0.25
C LYS A 41 13.92 15.11 -1.15
N LYS A 42 14.77 14.77 -2.12
CA LYS A 42 14.62 15.25 -3.49
C LYS A 42 13.31 14.80 -4.12
N SER A 43 12.91 13.55 -3.91
CA SER A 43 11.61 13.04 -4.35
C SER A 43 10.46 13.84 -3.72
N LEU A 44 10.50 14.04 -2.40
CA LEU A 44 9.46 14.79 -1.68
C LEU A 44 9.38 16.26 -2.09
N ASP A 45 10.52 16.91 -2.36
CA ASP A 45 10.56 18.28 -2.88
C ASP A 45 9.94 18.37 -4.29
N LEU A 46 10.08 17.33 -5.11
CA LEU A 46 9.48 17.26 -6.45
C LEU A 46 7.98 16.95 -6.40
N PHE A 47 7.52 16.16 -5.42
CA PHE A 47 6.09 15.96 -5.18
C PHE A 47 5.40 17.21 -4.61
N ASP A 48 6.16 18.14 -4.04
CA ASP A 48 5.59 19.31 -3.38
C ASP A 48 4.78 20.18 -4.33
N GLY A 49 3.58 20.55 -3.91
CA GLY A 49 2.64 21.36 -4.67
C GLY A 49 1.91 20.63 -5.80
N VAL A 50 2.24 19.37 -6.09
CA VAL A 50 1.57 18.57 -7.13
C VAL A 50 0.13 18.29 -6.73
N THR A 51 -0.79 18.36 -7.68
CA THR A 51 -2.20 17.97 -7.50
C THR A 51 -2.44 16.58 -8.08
N LEU A 52 -2.97 15.66 -7.25
CA LEU A 52 -3.18 14.25 -7.59
C LEU A 52 -4.59 13.79 -7.21
N HIS A 53 -5.06 12.74 -7.88
CA HIS A 53 -6.17 11.94 -7.40
C HIS A 53 -5.62 10.90 -6.43
N LEU A 54 -6.05 10.98 -5.18
CA LEU A 54 -5.66 10.04 -4.13
C LEU A 54 -6.87 9.20 -3.73
N SER A 55 -6.62 7.94 -3.41
CA SER A 55 -7.62 6.99 -2.95
C SER A 55 -7.35 6.58 -1.50
N GLN A 56 -8.40 6.48 -0.70
CA GLN A 56 -8.36 5.99 0.68
C GLN A 56 -9.21 4.72 0.78
N TRP A 57 -8.68 3.70 1.44
CA TRP A 57 -9.25 2.35 1.43
C TRP A 57 -9.61 1.88 2.84
N GLU A 58 -10.67 1.07 2.95
CA GLU A 58 -11.14 0.56 4.25
C GLU A 58 -10.07 -0.30 4.95
N TYR A 59 -9.24 -1.03 4.19
CA TYR A 59 -8.27 -1.95 4.76
C TYR A 59 -7.16 -1.26 5.57
N ASP A 60 -6.85 0.01 5.30
CA ASP A 60 -5.94 0.84 6.09
C ASP A 60 -6.68 1.76 7.09
N GLY A 61 -8.00 1.61 7.17
CA GLY A 61 -8.86 2.45 7.99
C GLY A 61 -9.15 3.83 7.38
N GLY A 62 -8.90 4.00 6.08
CA GLY A 62 -9.08 5.27 5.36
C GLY A 62 -8.09 6.35 5.80
N LYS A 63 -6.91 5.95 6.24
CA LYS A 63 -5.90 6.87 6.82
C LYS A 63 -4.87 7.30 5.80
N ASP A 64 -4.49 6.36 4.94
CA ASP A 64 -3.38 6.55 4.01
C ASP A 64 -3.92 7.01 2.66
N TYR A 65 -3.23 7.96 2.04
CA TYR A 65 -3.57 8.45 0.71
C TYR A 65 -2.73 7.75 -0.35
N HIS A 66 -3.36 6.88 -1.13
CA HIS A 66 -2.71 6.12 -2.19
C HIS A 66 -2.86 6.85 -3.51
N VAL A 67 -1.76 7.04 -4.23
CA VAL A 67 -1.82 7.63 -5.57
C VAL A 67 -2.67 6.76 -6.50
N LEU A 68 -3.73 7.34 -7.05
CA LEU A 68 -4.61 6.69 -8.02
C LEU A 68 -4.30 7.14 -9.45
N SER A 69 -4.24 8.46 -9.68
CA SER A 69 -3.97 9.05 -11.00
C SER A 69 -3.58 10.52 -10.90
N TRP A 70 -3.09 11.08 -12.01
CA TRP A 70 -2.72 12.49 -12.13
C TRP A 70 -3.08 13.04 -13.51
N GLU A 71 -3.10 14.36 -13.62
CA GLU A 71 -3.25 15.00 -14.91
C GLU A 71 -1.96 14.95 -15.72
N LYS A 72 -2.08 14.88 -17.05
CA LYS A 72 -0.92 14.88 -17.95
C LYS A 72 -0.04 16.13 -17.82
N SER A 73 -0.60 17.23 -17.32
CA SER A 73 0.12 18.49 -17.06
C SER A 73 1.27 18.34 -16.05
N VAL A 74 1.13 17.41 -15.09
CA VAL A 74 2.15 17.13 -14.06
C VAL A 74 2.95 15.86 -14.31
N ASP A 75 2.75 15.19 -15.45
CA ASP A 75 3.37 13.87 -15.75
C ASP A 75 4.90 13.91 -15.69
N ALA A 76 5.52 14.94 -16.25
CA ALA A 76 6.98 15.09 -16.21
C ALA A 76 7.52 15.29 -14.80
N GLN A 77 6.77 15.98 -13.93
CA GLN A 77 7.12 16.19 -12.53
C GLN A 77 6.94 14.89 -11.74
N MET A 78 5.86 14.15 -12.01
CA MET A 78 5.62 12.81 -11.46
C MET A 78 6.74 11.84 -11.84
N LYS A 79 7.13 11.81 -13.12
CA LYS A 79 8.23 10.99 -13.63
C LYS A 79 9.52 11.23 -12.84
N GLU A 80 9.90 12.50 -12.69
CA GLU A 80 11.13 12.86 -11.97
C GLU A 80 11.03 12.52 -10.47
N ALA A 81 9.91 12.84 -9.82
CA ALA A 81 9.70 12.54 -8.41
C ALA A 81 9.76 11.03 -8.12
N THR A 82 9.13 10.23 -8.98
CA THR A 82 9.13 8.77 -8.93
C THR A 82 10.53 8.20 -9.12
N TYR A 83 11.31 8.68 -10.09
CA TYR A 83 12.70 8.20 -10.27
C TYR A 83 13.55 8.38 -9.00
N TRP A 84 13.41 9.50 -8.30
CA TRP A 84 14.13 9.73 -7.05
C TRP A 84 13.65 8.85 -5.91
N ALA A 85 12.36 8.51 -5.85
CA ALA A 85 11.84 7.54 -4.89
C ALA A 85 12.35 6.11 -5.16
N GLU A 86 12.49 5.74 -6.44
CA GLU A 86 13.00 4.43 -6.87
C GLU A 86 14.42 4.13 -6.35
N GLN A 87 15.21 5.17 -6.08
CA GLN A 87 16.56 5.00 -5.52
C GLN A 87 16.56 4.41 -4.10
N THR A 88 15.40 4.38 -3.45
CA THR A 88 15.18 3.82 -2.11
C THR A 88 14.09 2.75 -2.10
N ASN A 89 13.64 2.27 -3.27
CA ASN A 89 12.61 1.25 -3.36
C ASN A 89 13.11 -0.07 -2.72
N PRO A 90 12.32 -0.69 -1.81
CA PRO A 90 12.64 -2.01 -1.25
C PRO A 90 12.87 -3.10 -2.30
N PHE A 91 12.28 -2.92 -3.50
CA PHE A 91 12.44 -3.79 -4.66
C PHE A 91 13.21 -3.05 -5.77
N PRO A 92 14.55 -2.96 -5.67
CA PRO A 92 15.34 -2.08 -6.54
C PRO A 92 15.35 -2.58 -7.98
N ARG A 93 14.55 -1.94 -8.84
CA ARG A 93 14.52 -2.18 -10.30
C ARG A 93 15.32 -1.15 -11.10
N TYR A 94 15.34 0.11 -10.63
CA TYR A 94 15.93 1.25 -11.35
C TYR A 94 17.01 2.00 -10.55
N LEU A 95 17.60 1.36 -9.53
CA LEU A 95 18.69 1.94 -8.76
C LEU A 95 19.85 2.34 -9.68
N ASP A 96 20.19 3.63 -9.68
CA ASP A 96 21.19 4.26 -10.56
C ASP A 96 20.99 3.99 -12.07
N ASN A 97 19.79 3.59 -12.50
CA ASN A 97 19.49 3.23 -13.89
C ASN A 97 18.33 4.05 -14.47
N ARG A 98 18.58 5.35 -14.64
CA ARG A 98 17.64 6.27 -15.29
C ARG A 98 17.21 5.86 -16.69
N PRO A 99 18.10 5.40 -17.60
CA PRO A 99 17.70 5.05 -18.96
C PRO A 99 16.65 3.93 -19.02
N ALA A 100 16.77 2.91 -18.15
CA ALA A 100 15.76 1.85 -18.08
C ALA A 100 14.43 2.37 -17.52
N PHE A 101 14.47 3.21 -16.49
CA PHE A 101 13.27 3.83 -15.93
C PHE A 101 12.53 4.69 -16.96
N GLU A 102 13.25 5.55 -17.67
CA GLU A 102 12.66 6.42 -18.69
C GLU A 102 12.09 5.62 -19.86
N ALA A 103 12.75 4.53 -20.28
CA ALA A 103 12.23 3.65 -21.31
C ALA A 103 10.89 3.01 -20.89
N ASP A 104 10.83 2.44 -19.68
CA ASP A 104 9.61 1.80 -19.16
C ASP A 104 8.50 2.84 -18.91
N TRP A 105 8.84 4.07 -18.50
CA TRP A 105 7.87 5.17 -18.36
C TRP A 105 7.26 5.57 -19.69
N GLU A 106 8.08 5.86 -20.72
CA GLU A 106 7.58 6.28 -22.03
C GLU A 106 6.81 5.16 -22.76
N ALA A 107 7.14 3.90 -22.48
CA ALA A 107 6.39 2.74 -22.97
C ALA A 107 5.05 2.52 -22.23
N GLY A 108 4.83 3.15 -21.08
CA GLY A 108 3.69 2.88 -20.20
C GLY A 108 3.76 1.52 -19.49
N GLU A 109 4.96 0.94 -19.41
CA GLU A 109 5.25 -0.36 -18.78
C GLU A 109 5.83 -0.22 -17.37
N TYR A 110 6.02 1.01 -16.89
CA TYR A 110 6.43 1.29 -15.52
C TYR A 110 5.41 0.74 -14.52
N ASP A 111 5.89 -0.13 -13.63
CA ASP A 111 5.15 -0.65 -12.48
C ASP A 111 5.96 -0.32 -11.21
N PRO A 112 5.41 0.46 -10.27
CA PRO A 112 6.10 0.82 -9.03
C PRO A 112 6.29 -0.39 -8.09
N GLY A 113 5.57 -1.50 -8.28
CA GLY A 113 5.60 -2.68 -7.41
C GLY A 113 4.97 -2.49 -6.03
N CYS A 114 4.92 -1.25 -5.53
CA CYS A 114 4.19 -0.82 -4.35
C CYS A 114 3.51 0.53 -4.59
N PRO A 115 2.32 0.79 -4.01
CA PRO A 115 1.66 2.08 -4.16
C PRO A 115 2.45 3.21 -3.47
N PHE A 116 2.43 4.39 -4.08
CA PHE A 116 2.88 5.62 -3.43
C PHE A 116 1.84 6.03 -2.39
N ILE A 117 2.29 6.21 -1.15
CA ILE A 117 1.44 6.56 -0.01
C ILE A 117 1.90 7.91 0.56
N PHE A 118 0.96 8.81 0.75
CA PHE A 118 1.16 10.08 1.46
C PHE A 118 0.41 10.08 2.79
N TRP A 119 1.03 10.66 3.81
CA TRP A 119 0.39 10.79 5.12
C TRP A 119 -0.54 12.00 5.15
N PRO A 120 -1.60 11.98 5.98
CA PRO A 120 -2.56 13.07 6.07
C PRO A 120 -1.94 14.44 6.32
N GLU A 121 -0.81 14.52 7.03
CA GLU A 121 -0.17 15.81 7.35
C GLU A 121 0.44 16.50 6.12
N ASP A 122 0.74 15.74 5.06
CA ASP A 122 1.32 16.25 3.82
C ASP A 122 0.26 16.45 2.71
N VAL A 123 -1.03 16.35 3.04
CA VAL A 123 -2.11 16.31 2.05
C VAL A 123 -3.16 17.37 2.37
N GLU A 124 -3.42 18.24 1.39
CA GLU A 124 -4.55 19.18 1.40
C GLU A 124 -5.64 18.65 0.46
N GLU A 125 -6.81 18.30 1.00
CA GLU A 125 -7.97 17.90 0.19
C GLU A 125 -8.60 19.12 -0.51
N LEU A 126 -8.67 19.10 -1.84
CA LEU A 126 -9.27 20.17 -2.64
C LEU A 126 -10.73 19.88 -3.00
N ALA A 127 -11.03 18.64 -3.41
CA ALA A 127 -12.37 18.23 -3.79
C ALA A 127 -12.56 16.72 -3.66
N VAL A 128 -13.66 16.29 -3.05
CA VAL A 128 -14.05 14.86 -3.03
C VAL A 128 -14.76 14.52 -4.33
N ILE A 129 -14.22 13.56 -5.07
CA ILE A 129 -14.75 13.11 -6.37
C ILE A 129 -15.69 11.92 -6.19
N GLN A 130 -15.36 11.05 -5.24
CA GLN A 130 -16.15 9.88 -4.92
C GLN A 130 -16.08 9.62 -3.41
N GLU A 131 -17.24 9.56 -2.76
CA GLU A 131 -17.33 9.08 -1.39
C GLU A 131 -17.16 7.56 -1.33
N GLU A 132 -16.66 7.07 -0.18
CA GLU A 132 -16.55 5.63 0.06
C GLU A 132 -17.93 4.97 -0.06
N GLN A 133 -18.00 3.90 -0.86
CA GLN A 133 -19.21 3.08 -0.99
C GLN A 133 -18.91 1.70 -0.45
N LYS A 134 -19.42 1.43 0.74
CA LYS A 134 -19.39 0.10 1.33
C LYS A 134 -20.53 -0.71 0.75
N GLU A 135 -20.26 -1.96 0.41
CA GLU A 135 -21.33 -2.90 0.15
C GLU A 135 -22.14 -3.03 1.45
N GLU A 136 -23.42 -2.72 1.42
CA GLU A 136 -24.32 -3.12 2.50
C GLU A 136 -24.24 -4.64 2.57
N ARG A 137 -23.47 -5.14 3.54
CA ARG A 137 -23.56 -6.54 3.95
C ARG A 137 -25.00 -6.75 4.36
N LYS A 138 -25.80 -7.34 3.46
CA LYS A 138 -27.04 -7.99 3.87
C LYS A 138 -26.61 -9.03 4.89
N GLU A 139 -26.90 -8.76 6.16
CA GLU A 139 -26.89 -9.80 7.17
C GLU A 139 -27.86 -10.85 6.66
N GLU A 140 -27.32 -11.98 6.19
CA GLU A 140 -28.15 -13.16 6.07
C GLU A 140 -28.74 -13.39 7.46
N PRO A 141 -30.08 -13.58 7.58
CA PRO A 141 -30.67 -13.87 8.87
C PRO A 141 -29.89 -15.04 9.47
N ALA A 142 -29.52 -14.91 10.75
CA ALA A 142 -28.78 -15.92 11.46
C ALA A 142 -29.42 -17.29 11.16
N ASP A 143 -28.71 -18.14 10.43
CA ASP A 143 -29.06 -19.53 10.29
C ASP A 143 -28.98 -20.09 11.72
N ASP A 144 -30.13 -20.31 12.34
CA ASP A 144 -30.31 -21.18 13.50
C ASP A 144 -29.98 -22.63 13.09
N GLY A 145 -28.73 -22.79 12.66
CA GLY A 145 -28.13 -24.03 12.22
C GLY A 145 -27.96 -24.94 13.43
N GLU A 146 -28.94 -25.83 13.59
CA GLU A 146 -28.83 -27.16 14.15
C GLU A 146 -27.36 -27.61 14.30
N ALA A 147 -26.96 -27.89 15.56
CA ALA A 147 -25.60 -28.21 15.94
C ALA A 147 -25.02 -29.35 15.08
N LYS A 148 -24.28 -28.98 14.03
CA LYS A 148 -23.52 -29.94 13.23
C LYS A 148 -22.42 -30.51 14.12
N GLU A 149 -22.53 -31.80 14.42
CA GLU A 149 -21.57 -32.60 15.16
C GLU A 149 -20.15 -32.31 14.62
N GLU A 150 -19.31 -31.65 15.44
CA GLU A 150 -17.95 -31.28 15.04
C GLU A 150 -17.13 -32.54 14.79
N VAL A 151 -16.97 -32.91 13.51
CA VAL A 151 -16.01 -33.93 13.10
C VAL A 151 -14.62 -33.42 13.48
N PRO A 152 -13.87 -34.10 14.37
CA PRO A 152 -12.60 -33.57 14.85
C PRO A 152 -11.62 -33.40 13.68
N PRO A 153 -10.82 -32.33 13.64
CA PRO A 153 -9.85 -32.08 12.58
C PRO A 153 -8.95 -33.29 12.32
N ARG A 154 -8.61 -33.53 11.05
CA ARG A 154 -7.89 -34.72 10.55
C ARG A 154 -6.62 -35.06 11.35
N TRP A 155 -5.91 -34.06 11.87
CA TRP A 155 -4.71 -34.26 12.70
C TRP A 155 -5.01 -34.90 14.07
N ARG A 156 -6.16 -34.60 14.70
CA ARG A 156 -6.60 -35.23 15.94
C ARG A 156 -6.94 -36.71 15.72
N GLN A 157 -7.57 -37.03 14.59
CA GLN A 157 -7.89 -38.40 14.20
C GLN A 157 -6.62 -39.23 13.94
N ILE A 158 -5.62 -38.65 13.29
CA ILE A 158 -4.32 -39.29 13.05
C ILE A 158 -3.59 -39.56 14.36
N LYS A 159 -3.54 -38.59 15.30
CA LYS A 159 -2.94 -38.78 16.64
C LYS A 159 -3.65 -39.90 17.42
N ALA A 160 -4.98 -39.95 17.40
CA ALA A 160 -5.75 -41.01 18.05
C ALA A 160 -5.43 -42.40 17.47
N LYS A 161 -5.34 -42.52 16.13
CA LYS A 161 -4.99 -43.77 15.44
C LYS A 161 -3.57 -44.23 15.78
N GLN A 162 -2.62 -43.31 15.86
CA GLN A 162 -1.23 -43.61 16.26
C GLN A 162 -1.13 -44.04 17.73
N ALA A 163 -1.85 -43.36 18.65
CA ALA A 163 -1.89 -43.74 20.05
C ALA A 163 -2.48 -45.15 20.26
N ARG A 164 -3.53 -45.51 19.52
CA ARG A 164 -4.16 -46.83 19.54
C ARG A 164 -3.21 -47.93 19.01
N ARG A 165 -2.43 -47.63 17.97
CA ARG A 165 -1.37 -48.52 17.45
C ARG A 165 -0.23 -48.73 18.46
N LYS A 166 0.20 -47.68 19.18
CA LYS A 166 1.23 -47.80 20.23
C LYS A 166 0.76 -48.64 21.42
N ARG A 167 -0.50 -48.51 21.84
CA ARG A 167 -1.08 -49.34 22.91
C ARG A 167 -1.17 -50.83 22.54
N ARG A 168 -1.41 -51.15 21.27
CA ARG A 168 -1.42 -52.53 20.75
C ARG A 168 -0.05 -53.18 20.61
N LYS A 169 1.04 -52.40 20.51
CA LYS A 169 2.43 -52.90 20.43
C LYS A 169 3.10 -53.12 21.79
N LYS A 170 2.44 -52.72 22.89
CA LYS A 170 2.93 -52.85 24.29
C LYS A 170 2.24 -53.99 25.06
N ARG A 171 1.47 -54.82 24.37
CA ARG A 171 0.85 -56.07 24.82
C ARG A 171 1.39 -57.19 23.96
#